data_AF-A0AAW3PUW0-F1
#
_entry.id   AF-A0AAW3PUW0-F1
#
_cell.length_a   1.000
_cell.length_b   1.000
_cell.length_c   1.000
_cell.angle_alpha   90.00
_cell.angle_beta   90.00
_cell.angle_gamma   90.00
#
_symmetry.space_group_name_H-M   'P 1'
#
loop_
_entity.id
_entity.type
_entity.pdbx_description
1 polymer ?
#
loop_
_entity_poly.entity_id
_entity_poly.type
_entity_poly.pdbx_seq_one_letter_code
_entity_poly.pdbx_strand_id
1 'polypeptide(L)'
;MVQARPGCPTGSAWDCHTHVYGPWDQFPVPADAAYQPEAAPMTRLLAMHERLGVTHGVIVQAACYRHDHAALLAAIAATGGTYRGVALVDDTMDDGTLRALHEGGVRGIRFNFMGHLPGERDTGKLLRTTERVAALGWHVLLHGRLAEVLPVLDTWAGVDIPMVIDHMARPSLDTPWTDDERDALLAHLGDPYRWIKLSGVDRFAGGDARAWPDAQPLARRLLDAAPDRSIWGSDWPHPNIEGTPPDDFALLTFVRGLCGDDALADAVLAGNPLRLYG
;
A
#
# COMPACT_ATOMS: atom_id res chain seq x y z
N MET A 1 -7.95 30.16 4.72
CA MET A 1 -6.76 29.41 4.31
C MET A 1 -6.08 28.91 5.57
N VAL A 2 -6.17 27.61 5.85
CA VAL A 2 -5.38 26.99 6.92
C VAL A 2 -3.93 27.06 6.46
N GLN A 3 -3.04 27.70 7.24
CA GLN A 3 -1.61 27.64 6.95
C GLN A 3 -1.17 26.17 6.99
N ALA A 4 -0.55 25.68 5.91
CA ALA A 4 0.00 24.34 5.86
C ALA A 4 1.01 24.17 7.03
N ARG A 5 0.92 23.05 7.73
CA ARG A 5 1.87 22.75 8.82
C ARG A 5 3.29 22.66 8.25
N PRO A 6 4.32 23.23 8.92
CA PRO A 6 5.71 23.02 8.54
C PRO A 6 6.01 21.52 8.43
N GLY A 7 6.48 21.04 7.28
CA GLY A 7 6.69 19.61 7.02
C GLY A 7 5.68 18.95 6.08
N CYS A 8 4.61 19.65 5.66
CA CYS A 8 3.80 19.20 4.54
C CYS A 8 4.54 19.39 3.19
N PRO A 9 4.26 18.57 2.16
CA PRO A 9 4.73 18.78 0.80
C PRO A 9 4.17 20.08 0.22
N THR A 10 4.95 20.75 -0.62
CA THR A 10 4.55 22.00 -1.31
C THR A 10 4.14 21.77 -2.77
N GLY A 11 4.30 20.55 -3.28
CA GLY A 11 3.97 20.12 -4.64
C GLY A 11 3.04 18.90 -4.68
N SER A 12 3.07 18.15 -5.78
CA SER A 12 2.33 16.88 -5.87
C SER A 12 2.84 15.90 -4.81
N ALA A 13 1.94 15.23 -4.11
CA ALA A 13 2.27 14.22 -3.13
C ALA A 13 1.20 13.12 -3.13
N TRP A 14 1.66 11.88 -3.05
CA TRP A 14 0.84 10.68 -3.10
C TRP A 14 0.82 9.99 -1.75
N ASP A 15 -0.37 9.58 -1.33
CA ASP A 15 -0.55 8.50 -0.37
C ASP A 15 -0.86 7.21 -1.13
N CYS A 16 0.10 6.27 -1.19
CA CYS A 16 -0.03 5.05 -1.97
C CYS A 16 -0.69 3.89 -1.22
N HIS A 17 -1.27 4.08 -0.02
CA HIS A 17 -2.00 3.01 0.66
C HIS A 17 -3.06 3.57 1.62
N THR A 18 -4.31 3.50 1.20
CA THR A 18 -5.46 3.86 2.02
C THR A 18 -6.59 2.86 1.81
N HIS A 19 -7.56 2.83 2.72
CA HIS A 19 -8.81 2.10 2.60
C HIS A 19 -9.98 3.04 2.84
N VAL A 20 -11.11 2.80 2.19
CA VAL A 20 -12.37 3.52 2.49
C VAL A 20 -13.40 2.53 2.99
N TYR A 21 -14.16 2.97 3.99
CA TYR A 21 -15.19 2.18 4.66
C TYR A 21 -16.49 2.99 4.74
N GLY A 22 -17.57 2.44 4.22
CA GLY A 22 -18.84 3.14 4.09
C GLY A 22 -18.83 4.37 3.16
N PRO A 23 -19.84 5.24 3.27
CA PRO A 23 -20.89 5.20 4.31
C PRO A 23 -21.82 3.97 4.13
N TRP A 24 -22.31 3.42 5.23
CA TRP A 24 -22.95 2.09 5.27
C TRP A 24 -24.32 2.03 4.59
N ASP A 25 -24.98 3.17 4.42
CA ASP A 25 -26.23 3.31 3.68
C ASP A 25 -26.04 3.15 2.17
N GLN A 26 -24.84 3.41 1.65
CA GLN A 26 -24.50 3.28 0.22
C GLN A 26 -23.64 2.05 -0.06
N PHE A 27 -22.70 1.76 0.84
CA PHE A 27 -21.74 0.67 0.71
C PHE A 27 -21.79 -0.21 1.96
N PRO A 28 -22.85 -1.02 2.13
CA PRO A 28 -22.98 -1.89 3.29
C PRO A 28 -21.88 -2.96 3.28
N VAL A 29 -21.40 -3.32 4.49
CA VAL A 29 -20.48 -4.45 4.63
C VAL A 29 -21.25 -5.76 4.37
N PRO A 30 -20.75 -6.66 3.52
CA PRO A 30 -21.35 -7.99 3.32
C PRO A 30 -21.55 -8.74 4.64
N ALA A 31 -22.66 -9.50 4.75
CA ALA A 31 -23.00 -10.23 5.97
C ALA A 31 -21.96 -11.29 6.37
N ASP A 32 -21.19 -11.79 5.40
CA ASP A 32 -20.13 -12.78 5.55
C ASP A 32 -18.72 -12.16 5.54
N ALA A 33 -18.60 -10.84 5.75
CA ALA A 33 -17.31 -10.16 5.79
C ALA A 33 -16.41 -10.72 6.90
N ALA A 34 -15.10 -10.72 6.66
CA ALA A 34 -14.10 -11.20 7.62
C ALA A 34 -14.04 -10.35 8.90
N TYR A 35 -14.46 -9.09 8.84
CA TYR A 35 -14.52 -8.14 9.95
C TYR A 35 -15.46 -6.98 9.61
N GLN A 36 -15.87 -6.22 10.64
CA GLN A 36 -16.68 -5.02 10.50
C GLN A 36 -15.90 -3.79 11.03
N PRO A 37 -15.40 -2.91 10.14
CA PRO A 37 -14.65 -1.73 10.54
C PRO A 37 -15.55 -0.56 10.95
N GLU A 38 -14.98 0.48 11.57
CA GLU A 38 -15.65 1.78 11.72
C GLU A 38 -15.80 2.46 10.34
N ALA A 39 -16.84 3.28 10.18
CA ALA A 39 -17.03 4.08 8.98
C ALA A 39 -15.88 5.08 8.79
N ALA A 40 -15.23 4.99 7.64
CA ALA A 40 -14.14 5.82 7.20
C ALA A 40 -14.37 6.18 5.71
N PRO A 41 -15.42 6.96 5.41
CA PRO A 41 -15.79 7.26 4.03
C PRO A 41 -14.75 8.15 3.35
N MET A 42 -14.81 8.19 2.01
CA MET A 42 -13.90 9.00 1.18
C MET A 42 -13.85 10.49 1.60
N THR A 43 -14.95 11.06 2.09
CA THR A 43 -14.97 12.43 2.61
C THR A 43 -14.04 12.66 3.81
N ARG A 44 -13.89 11.66 4.70
CA ARG A 44 -12.93 11.73 5.82
C ARG A 44 -11.50 11.58 5.32
N LEU A 45 -11.25 10.71 4.35
CA LEU A 45 -9.94 10.55 3.73
C LEU A 45 -9.48 11.86 3.07
N LEU A 46 -10.34 12.50 2.27
CA LEU A 46 -10.05 13.78 1.63
C LEU A 46 -9.73 14.88 2.64
N ALA A 47 -10.48 14.98 3.74
CA ALA A 47 -10.22 15.95 4.79
C ALA A 47 -8.88 15.68 5.52
N MET A 48 -8.48 14.42 5.67
CA MET A 48 -7.17 14.04 6.19
C MET A 48 -6.06 14.45 5.21
N HIS A 49 -6.19 14.09 3.94
CA HIS A 49 -5.21 14.43 2.89
C HIS A 49 -5.04 15.94 2.70
N GLU A 50 -6.11 16.73 2.76
CA GLU A 50 -6.05 18.19 2.70
C GLU A 50 -5.14 18.76 3.81
N ARG A 51 -5.25 18.24 5.03
CA ARG A 51 -4.41 18.66 6.15
C ARG A 51 -2.94 18.29 5.98
N LEU A 52 -2.64 17.21 5.26
CA LEU A 52 -1.28 16.74 5.00
C LEU A 52 -0.65 17.34 3.75
N GLY A 53 -1.44 18.02 2.89
CA GLY A 53 -0.98 18.47 1.57
C GLY A 53 -0.85 17.33 0.56
N VAL A 54 -1.51 16.19 0.79
CA VAL A 54 -1.58 15.08 -0.16
C VAL A 54 -2.58 15.43 -1.26
N THR A 55 -2.17 15.29 -2.52
CA THR A 55 -2.96 15.68 -3.70
C THR A 55 -3.42 14.50 -4.53
N HIS A 56 -2.76 13.35 -4.39
CA HIS A 56 -3.08 12.10 -5.08
C HIS A 56 -3.13 10.95 -4.08
N GLY A 57 -3.85 9.88 -4.40
CA GLY A 57 -3.96 8.75 -3.49
C GLY A 57 -4.23 7.41 -4.17
N VAL A 58 -3.97 6.35 -3.43
CA VAL A 58 -4.27 4.98 -3.85
C VAL A 58 -5.16 4.34 -2.82
N ILE A 59 -6.34 3.92 -3.27
CA ILE A 59 -7.33 3.24 -2.46
C ILE A 59 -7.17 1.75 -2.74
N VAL A 60 -6.74 1.01 -1.74
CA VAL A 60 -6.61 -0.43 -1.79
C VAL A 60 -7.93 -1.04 -1.35
N GLN A 61 -8.46 -1.96 -2.15
CA GLN A 61 -9.71 -2.66 -1.86
C GLN A 61 -9.64 -3.29 -0.47
N ALA A 62 -10.60 -2.92 0.37
CA ALA A 62 -10.71 -3.46 1.71
C ALA A 62 -11.25 -4.89 1.68
N ALA A 63 -10.63 -5.77 2.47
CA ALA A 63 -10.99 -7.20 2.50
C ALA A 63 -12.43 -7.45 2.98
N CYS A 64 -13.04 -6.53 3.75
CA CYS A 64 -14.44 -6.64 4.15
C CYS A 64 -15.41 -6.61 2.95
N TYR A 65 -15.07 -5.92 1.86
CA TYR A 65 -15.91 -5.87 0.65
C TYR A 65 -15.60 -6.98 -0.37
N ARG A 66 -14.52 -7.75 -0.18
CA ARG A 66 -14.11 -8.83 -1.08
C ARG A 66 -14.02 -8.33 -2.54
N HIS A 67 -14.83 -8.90 -3.43
CA HIS A 67 -14.87 -8.60 -4.87
C HIS A 67 -15.91 -7.52 -5.25
N ASP A 68 -16.63 -6.94 -4.28
CA ASP A 68 -17.47 -5.78 -4.54
C ASP A 68 -16.61 -4.51 -4.50
N HIS A 69 -16.24 -4.00 -5.68
CA HIS A 69 -15.44 -2.78 -5.82
C HIS A 69 -16.28 -1.50 -5.91
N ALA A 70 -17.59 -1.53 -5.62
CA ALA A 70 -18.46 -0.35 -5.76
C ALA A 70 -17.98 0.85 -4.93
N ALA A 71 -17.61 0.62 -3.66
CA ALA A 71 -17.08 1.66 -2.78
C ALA A 71 -15.75 2.24 -3.30
N LEU A 72 -14.86 1.36 -3.78
CA LEU A 72 -13.58 1.73 -4.38
C LEU A 72 -13.77 2.62 -5.61
N LEU A 73 -14.59 2.18 -6.56
CA LEU A 73 -14.85 2.90 -7.81
C LEU A 73 -15.55 4.24 -7.58
N ALA A 74 -16.52 4.29 -6.66
CA ALA A 74 -17.20 5.53 -6.29
C ALA A 74 -16.21 6.53 -5.66
N ALA A 75 -15.31 6.06 -4.79
CA ALA A 75 -14.29 6.91 -4.17
C ALA A 75 -13.29 7.46 -5.19
N ILE A 76 -12.86 6.65 -6.18
CA ILE A 76 -11.99 7.13 -7.27
C ILE A 76 -12.73 8.17 -8.12
N ALA A 77 -13.97 7.88 -8.54
CA ALA A 77 -14.76 8.77 -9.38
C ALA A 77 -14.98 10.15 -8.74
N ALA A 78 -15.14 10.21 -7.42
CA ALA A 78 -15.31 11.46 -6.66
C ALA A 78 -14.11 12.42 -6.75
N THR A 79 -12.95 11.96 -7.25
CA THR A 79 -11.71 12.74 -7.27
C THR A 79 -11.27 13.19 -8.66
N GLY A 80 -12.06 12.91 -9.69
CA GLY A 80 -11.73 13.30 -11.06
C GLY A 80 -10.42 12.69 -11.57
N GLY A 81 -10.02 11.54 -11.02
CA GLY A 81 -8.82 10.81 -11.44
C GLY A 81 -7.52 11.23 -10.77
N THR A 82 -7.52 11.98 -9.66
CA THR A 82 -6.31 12.15 -8.83
C THR A 82 -6.04 10.94 -7.94
N TYR A 83 -7.00 10.02 -7.79
CA TYR A 83 -6.84 8.77 -7.07
C TYR A 83 -6.84 7.57 -8.02
N ARG A 84 -6.20 6.48 -7.58
CA ARG A 84 -6.15 5.18 -8.27
C ARG A 84 -6.57 4.07 -7.33
N GLY A 85 -6.91 2.92 -7.92
CA GLY A 85 -7.34 1.73 -7.18
C GLY A 85 -6.35 0.58 -7.22
N VAL A 86 -6.33 -0.22 -6.16
CA VAL A 86 -5.79 -1.59 -6.16
C VAL A 86 -6.91 -2.55 -5.79
N ALA A 87 -7.25 -3.48 -6.68
CA ALA A 87 -8.40 -4.38 -6.51
C ALA A 87 -8.03 -5.70 -5.81
N LEU A 88 -9.04 -6.38 -5.28
CA LEU A 88 -8.98 -7.81 -4.97
C LEU A 88 -9.65 -8.59 -6.10
N VAL A 89 -8.86 -9.41 -6.79
CA VAL A 89 -9.25 -10.17 -7.97
C VAL A 89 -8.90 -11.64 -7.74
N ASP A 90 -9.77 -12.55 -8.15
CA ASP A 90 -9.51 -13.99 -8.17
C ASP A 90 -9.39 -14.52 -9.61
N ASP A 91 -9.20 -15.83 -9.76
CA ASP A 91 -9.05 -16.48 -11.06
C ASP A 91 -10.39 -16.67 -11.81
N THR A 92 -11.51 -16.29 -11.20
CA THR A 92 -12.86 -16.41 -11.78
C THR A 92 -13.37 -15.11 -12.40
N MET A 93 -12.83 -13.97 -11.97
CA MET A 93 -13.20 -12.66 -12.53
C MET A 93 -12.89 -12.59 -14.02
N ASP A 94 -13.86 -12.23 -14.85
CA ASP A 94 -13.72 -12.18 -16.30
C ASP A 94 -12.97 -10.93 -16.81
N ASP A 95 -12.46 -11.01 -18.04
CA ASP A 95 -11.69 -9.91 -18.66
C ASP A 95 -12.51 -8.63 -18.87
N GLY A 96 -13.84 -8.74 -19.05
CA GLY A 96 -14.73 -7.58 -19.18
C GLY A 96 -14.78 -6.80 -17.87
N THR A 97 -14.91 -7.51 -16.75
CA THR A 97 -14.84 -6.93 -15.41
C THR A 97 -13.47 -6.29 -15.14
N LEU A 98 -12.37 -6.93 -15.52
CA LEU A 98 -11.02 -6.36 -15.36
C LEU A 98 -10.84 -5.06 -16.17
N ARG A 99 -11.37 -5.00 -17.40
CA ARG A 99 -11.37 -3.77 -18.22
C ARG A 99 -12.23 -2.67 -17.59
N ALA A 100 -13.41 -2.99 -17.07
CA ALA A 100 -14.26 -2.03 -16.37
C ALA A 100 -13.55 -1.44 -15.13
N LEU A 101 -12.83 -2.27 -14.37
CA LEU A 101 -11.99 -1.80 -13.26
C LEU A 101 -10.85 -0.90 -13.75
N HIS A 102 -10.21 -1.23 -14.87
CA HIS A 102 -9.14 -0.42 -15.46
C HIS A 102 -9.66 0.97 -15.87
N GLU A 103 -10.78 1.01 -16.58
CA GLU A 103 -11.47 2.25 -16.98
C GLU A 103 -11.91 3.06 -15.76
N GLY A 104 -12.31 2.39 -14.68
CA GLY A 104 -12.63 2.99 -13.38
C GLY A 104 -11.43 3.50 -12.57
N GLY A 105 -10.20 3.36 -13.07
CA GLY A 105 -8.98 3.90 -12.45
C GLY A 105 -8.20 2.91 -11.58
N VAL A 106 -8.51 1.62 -11.61
CA VAL A 106 -7.69 0.58 -10.97
C VAL A 106 -6.40 0.37 -11.76
N ARG A 107 -5.27 0.21 -11.06
CA ARG A 107 -3.92 0.03 -11.62
C ARG A 107 -3.13 -1.10 -10.97
N GLY A 108 -3.76 -1.87 -10.10
CA GLY A 108 -3.09 -2.99 -9.44
C GLY A 108 -4.07 -3.99 -8.84
N ILE A 109 -3.53 -5.15 -8.47
CA ILE A 109 -4.22 -6.13 -7.62
C ILE A 109 -3.42 -6.39 -6.35
N ARG A 110 -4.09 -6.81 -5.28
CA ARG A 110 -3.45 -7.21 -4.02
C ARG A 110 -3.60 -8.70 -3.76
N PHE A 111 -2.49 -9.34 -3.40
CA PHE A 111 -2.49 -10.64 -2.76
C PHE A 111 -2.11 -10.51 -1.30
N ASN A 112 -2.83 -11.26 -0.47
CA ASN A 112 -2.70 -11.19 0.98
C ASN A 112 -2.26 -12.55 1.52
N PHE A 113 -1.11 -12.57 2.16
CA PHE A 113 -0.50 -13.75 2.74
C PHE A 113 -0.54 -13.75 4.27
N MET A 114 -1.05 -12.69 4.90
CA MET A 114 -1.23 -12.66 6.34
C MET A 114 -2.21 -13.77 6.77
N GLY A 115 -1.76 -14.65 7.66
CA GLY A 115 -2.49 -15.86 8.06
C GLY A 115 -3.97 -15.68 8.46
N HIS A 116 -4.34 -14.52 8.99
CA HIS A 116 -5.68 -14.20 9.49
C HIS A 116 -6.62 -13.59 8.44
N LEU A 117 -6.14 -13.33 7.22
CA LEU A 117 -6.94 -12.73 6.14
C LEU A 117 -7.21 -13.76 5.03
N PRO A 118 -8.40 -13.72 4.39
CA PRO A 118 -8.69 -14.56 3.23
C PRO A 118 -7.73 -14.27 2.06
N GLY A 119 -7.34 -15.32 1.32
CA GLY A 119 -6.51 -15.19 0.11
C GLY A 119 -6.10 -16.53 -0.49
N GLU A 120 -5.93 -16.57 -1.82
CA GLU A 120 -5.29 -17.69 -2.52
C GLU A 120 -3.78 -17.66 -2.24
N ARG A 121 -3.16 -18.84 -2.08
CA ARG A 121 -1.74 -18.99 -1.74
C ARG A 121 -0.98 -19.87 -2.73
N ASP A 122 -1.68 -20.52 -3.67
CA ASP A 122 -1.06 -21.22 -4.78
C ASP A 122 -0.40 -20.20 -5.72
N THR A 123 0.94 -20.14 -5.68
CA THR A 123 1.75 -19.19 -6.47
C THR A 123 1.58 -19.36 -7.97
N GLY A 124 1.21 -20.55 -8.45
CA GLY A 124 0.93 -20.80 -9.87
C GLY A 124 -0.42 -20.23 -10.31
N LYS A 125 -1.45 -20.31 -9.46
CA LYS A 125 -2.73 -19.63 -9.73
C LYS A 125 -2.60 -18.11 -9.66
N LEU A 126 -1.94 -17.61 -8.61
CA LEU A 126 -1.68 -16.19 -8.44
C LEU A 126 -0.92 -15.62 -9.63
N LEU A 127 0.08 -16.35 -10.16
CA LEU A 127 0.83 -15.94 -11.34
C LEU A 127 -0.06 -15.80 -12.59
N ARG A 128 -1.01 -16.73 -12.81
CA ARG A 128 -1.96 -16.59 -13.94
C ARG A 128 -2.83 -15.34 -13.82
N THR A 129 -3.28 -15.01 -12.62
CA THR A 129 -4.02 -13.76 -12.37
C THR A 129 -3.13 -12.54 -12.59
N THR A 130 -1.87 -12.60 -12.15
CA THR A 130 -0.85 -11.58 -12.38
C THR A 130 -0.59 -11.32 -13.86
N GLU A 131 -0.43 -12.37 -14.67
CA GLU A 131 -0.24 -12.24 -16.13
C GLU A 131 -1.43 -11.58 -16.81
N ARG A 132 -2.67 -11.91 -16.39
CA ARG A 132 -3.89 -11.30 -16.93
C ARG A 132 -3.95 -9.79 -16.67
N VAL A 133 -3.59 -9.34 -15.46
CA VAL A 133 -3.62 -7.91 -15.13
C VAL A 133 -2.41 -7.16 -15.67
N ALA A 134 -1.27 -7.84 -15.88
CA ALA A 134 -0.11 -7.24 -16.51
C ALA A 134 -0.38 -6.79 -17.95
N ALA A 135 -1.27 -7.49 -18.67
CA ALA A 135 -1.75 -7.05 -19.99
C ALA A 135 -2.49 -5.70 -19.95
N LEU A 136 -2.95 -5.25 -18.78
CA LEU A 136 -3.56 -3.94 -18.53
C LEU A 136 -2.56 -2.91 -17.98
N GLY A 137 -1.27 -3.28 -17.88
CA GLY A 137 -0.21 -2.45 -17.28
C GLY A 137 -0.28 -2.37 -15.76
N TRP A 138 -0.97 -3.30 -15.10
CA TRP A 138 -1.14 -3.26 -13.64
C TRP A 138 0.03 -3.87 -12.89
N HIS A 139 0.23 -3.41 -11.65
CA HIS A 139 1.17 -4.00 -10.69
C HIS A 139 0.49 -4.97 -9.74
N VAL A 140 1.29 -5.75 -9.01
CA VAL A 140 0.83 -6.64 -7.94
C VAL A 140 1.33 -6.14 -6.60
N LEU A 141 0.45 -6.00 -5.61
CA LEU A 141 0.77 -5.67 -4.23
C LEU A 141 0.82 -6.95 -3.40
N LEU A 142 1.97 -7.26 -2.80
CA LEU A 142 2.17 -8.42 -1.92
C LEU A 142 2.12 -7.96 -0.46
N HIS A 143 1.08 -8.36 0.26
CA HIS A 143 0.91 -8.04 1.67
C HIS A 143 1.16 -9.27 2.54
N GLY A 144 2.21 -9.24 3.35
CA GLY A 144 2.57 -10.31 4.28
C GLY A 144 3.82 -9.96 5.09
N ARG A 145 4.13 -10.81 6.07
CA ARG A 145 5.44 -10.84 6.73
C ARG A 145 6.50 -11.35 5.78
N LEU A 146 7.76 -11.01 6.07
CA LEU A 146 8.88 -11.42 5.24
C LEU A 146 8.91 -12.93 4.95
N ALA A 147 8.70 -13.77 5.97
CA ALA A 147 8.65 -15.22 5.81
C ALA A 147 7.53 -15.73 4.88
N GLU A 148 6.47 -14.95 4.70
CA GLU A 148 5.33 -15.27 3.82
C GLU A 148 5.56 -14.74 2.39
N VAL A 149 6.25 -13.60 2.26
CA VAL A 149 6.48 -12.91 0.97
C VAL A 149 7.74 -13.43 0.26
N LEU A 150 8.81 -13.78 0.98
CA LEU A 150 10.06 -14.27 0.36
C LEU A 150 9.84 -15.48 -0.56
N PRO A 151 9.10 -16.53 -0.18
CA PRO A 151 8.87 -17.66 -1.07
C PRO A 151 8.15 -17.29 -2.37
N VAL A 152 7.29 -16.27 -2.33
CA VAL A 152 6.60 -15.75 -3.52
C VAL A 152 7.59 -15.01 -4.41
N LEU A 153 8.41 -14.14 -3.82
CA LEU A 153 9.46 -13.41 -4.54
C LEU A 153 10.47 -14.37 -5.20
N ASP A 154 10.88 -15.43 -4.50
CA ASP A 154 11.77 -16.47 -5.02
C ASP A 154 11.14 -17.22 -6.19
N THR A 155 9.87 -17.63 -6.03
CA THR A 155 9.13 -18.32 -7.10
C THR A 155 8.97 -17.43 -8.33
N TRP A 156 8.83 -16.11 -8.14
CA TRP A 156 8.59 -15.15 -9.21
C TRP A 156 9.83 -14.34 -9.60
N ALA A 157 11.04 -14.80 -9.25
CA ALA A 157 12.29 -14.07 -9.49
C ALA A 157 12.48 -13.66 -10.96
N GLY A 158 12.00 -14.44 -11.93
CA GLY A 158 12.06 -14.13 -13.36
C GLY A 158 10.83 -13.43 -13.94
N VAL A 159 9.92 -12.91 -13.12
CA VAL A 159 8.68 -12.25 -13.57
C VAL A 159 8.90 -10.75 -13.73
N ASP A 160 8.78 -10.29 -14.98
CA ASP A 160 8.95 -8.89 -15.40
C ASP A 160 7.67 -8.05 -15.20
N ILE A 161 7.03 -8.20 -14.04
CA ILE A 161 5.79 -7.49 -13.69
C ILE A 161 6.03 -6.74 -12.38
N PRO A 162 5.71 -5.43 -12.30
CA PRO A 162 5.94 -4.66 -11.08
C PRO A 162 5.24 -5.30 -9.86
N MET A 163 6.02 -5.58 -8.83
CA MET A 163 5.58 -6.11 -7.55
C MET A 163 5.92 -5.15 -6.43
N VAL A 164 4.89 -4.65 -5.75
CA VAL A 164 5.01 -3.81 -4.57
C VAL A 164 4.97 -4.68 -3.32
N ILE A 165 6.05 -4.68 -2.56
CA ILE A 165 6.12 -5.30 -1.24
C ILE A 165 5.53 -4.30 -0.24
N ASP A 166 4.44 -4.70 0.41
CA ASP A 166 3.64 -3.82 1.25
C ASP A 166 4.22 -3.69 2.68
N HIS A 167 4.09 -2.51 3.27
CA HIS A 167 4.54 -2.18 4.63
C HIS A 167 5.91 -2.73 5.02
N MET A 168 6.90 -2.55 4.15
CA MET A 168 8.26 -3.05 4.37
C MET A 168 8.35 -4.57 4.63
N ALA A 169 7.39 -5.39 4.17
CA ALA A 169 7.26 -6.81 4.52
C ALA A 169 7.02 -7.08 6.03
N ARG A 170 6.35 -6.14 6.72
CA ARG A 170 5.89 -6.26 8.11
C ARG A 170 6.98 -6.72 9.11
N PRO A 171 8.11 -6.00 9.23
CA PRO A 171 9.12 -6.27 10.25
C PRO A 171 8.55 -6.05 11.66
N SER A 172 9.26 -6.50 12.68
CA SER A 172 8.93 -6.32 14.10
C SER A 172 10.19 -5.98 14.88
N LEU A 173 10.10 -5.02 15.81
CA LEU A 173 11.19 -4.75 16.76
C LEU A 173 11.34 -5.86 17.81
N ASP A 174 10.24 -6.54 18.15
CA ASP A 174 10.25 -7.65 19.14
C ASP A 174 10.82 -8.93 18.54
N THR A 175 10.65 -9.13 17.23
CA THR A 175 11.22 -10.25 16.49
C THR A 175 11.93 -9.74 15.24
N PRO A 176 13.14 -9.15 15.39
CA PRO A 176 13.90 -8.67 14.26
C PRO A 176 14.28 -9.80 13.32
N TRP A 177 14.37 -9.48 12.03
CA TRP A 177 14.88 -10.42 11.04
C TRP A 177 16.34 -10.77 11.32
N THR A 178 16.71 -11.98 10.94
CA THR A 178 18.12 -12.37 10.80
C THR A 178 18.79 -11.56 9.69
N ASP A 179 20.13 -11.57 9.68
CA ASP A 179 20.89 -10.94 8.61
C ASP A 179 20.58 -11.56 7.24
N ASP A 180 20.47 -12.89 7.18
CA ASP A 180 20.18 -13.62 5.94
C ASP A 180 18.79 -13.29 5.37
N GLU A 181 17.77 -13.23 6.22
CA GLU A 181 16.41 -12.85 5.81
C GLU A 181 16.37 -11.43 5.24
N ARG A 182 17.01 -10.48 5.93
CA ARG A 182 17.10 -9.10 5.46
C ARG A 182 17.86 -9.03 4.13
N ASP A 183 19.01 -9.69 4.04
CA ASP A 183 19.87 -9.61 2.87
C ASP A 183 19.20 -10.28 1.65
N ALA A 184 18.38 -11.32 1.84
CA ALA A 184 17.53 -11.89 0.81
C ALA A 184 16.51 -10.89 0.25
N LEU A 185 15.83 -10.12 1.12
CA LEU A 185 14.91 -9.07 0.66
C LEU A 185 15.65 -7.96 -0.10
N LEU A 186 16.82 -7.53 0.39
CA LEU A 186 17.65 -6.52 -0.26
C LEU A 186 18.11 -6.99 -1.65
N ALA A 187 18.43 -8.27 -1.81
CA ALA A 187 18.78 -8.85 -3.11
C ALA A 187 17.59 -8.78 -4.09
N HIS A 188 16.37 -9.12 -3.63
CA HIS A 188 15.15 -8.95 -4.44
C HIS A 188 14.91 -7.49 -4.81
N LEU A 189 15.15 -6.53 -3.91
CA LEU A 189 15.00 -5.11 -4.21
C LEU A 189 15.98 -4.58 -5.28
N GLY A 190 17.06 -5.32 -5.58
CA GLY A 190 17.95 -5.06 -6.70
C GLY A 190 17.31 -5.29 -8.08
N ASP A 191 16.21 -6.04 -8.15
CA ASP A 191 15.44 -6.27 -9.37
C ASP A 191 14.57 -5.04 -9.72
N PRO A 192 14.55 -4.59 -10.99
CA PRO A 192 13.86 -3.36 -11.42
C PRO A 192 12.32 -3.44 -11.35
N TYR A 193 11.76 -4.64 -11.19
CA TYR A 193 10.34 -4.88 -11.02
C TYR A 193 9.94 -4.99 -9.54
N ARG A 194 10.88 -4.95 -8.59
CA ARG A 194 10.57 -4.97 -7.16
C ARG A 194 10.51 -3.57 -6.57
N TRP A 195 9.36 -3.26 -6.00
CA TRP A 195 9.02 -2.00 -5.35
C TRP A 195 8.78 -2.25 -3.87
N ILE A 196 9.02 -1.23 -3.05
CA ILE A 196 8.82 -1.30 -1.61
C ILE A 196 7.95 -0.14 -1.13
N LYS A 197 6.99 -0.45 -0.27
CA LYS A 197 6.17 0.56 0.39
C LYS A 197 6.72 0.85 1.79
N LEU A 198 7.19 2.07 2.00
CA LEU A 198 7.71 2.60 3.26
C LEU A 198 6.57 3.05 4.19
N SER A 199 5.68 2.12 4.52
CA SER A 199 4.51 2.36 5.37
C SER A 199 4.44 1.34 6.52
N GLY A 200 3.55 1.56 7.49
CA GLY A 200 3.34 0.62 8.60
C GLY A 200 4.42 0.64 9.68
N VAL A 201 5.11 1.78 9.88
CA VAL A 201 6.10 1.93 10.97
C VAL A 201 5.46 1.81 12.35
N ASP A 202 4.20 2.23 12.49
CA ASP A 202 3.38 2.01 13.69
C ASP A 202 3.29 0.52 14.03
N ARG A 203 3.08 -0.35 13.03
CA ARG A 203 2.99 -1.80 13.20
C ARG A 203 4.36 -2.43 13.44
N PHE A 204 5.39 -1.92 12.77
CA PHE A 204 6.77 -2.34 12.97
C PHE A 204 7.20 -2.10 14.43
N ALA A 205 6.86 -0.93 14.98
CA ALA A 205 7.21 -0.52 16.33
C ALA A 205 6.15 -0.89 17.39
N GLY A 206 5.27 -1.86 17.12
CA GLY A 206 4.30 -2.38 18.10
C GLY A 206 3.27 -1.36 18.61
N GLY A 207 2.97 -0.32 17.83
CA GLY A 207 2.02 0.73 18.17
C GLY A 207 2.60 1.87 19.03
N ASP A 208 3.88 1.84 19.41
CA ASP A 208 4.51 2.90 20.20
C ASP A 208 5.33 3.85 19.32
N ALA A 209 4.82 5.07 19.13
CA ALA A 209 5.50 6.13 18.39
C ALA A 209 6.91 6.46 18.91
N ARG A 210 7.20 6.19 20.20
CA ARG A 210 8.52 6.42 20.79
C ARG A 210 9.59 5.45 20.28
N ALA A 211 9.18 4.28 19.78
CA ALA A 211 10.08 3.26 19.25
C ALA A 211 10.30 3.37 17.73
N TRP A 212 9.65 4.34 17.05
CA TRP A 212 9.85 4.54 15.60
C TRP A 212 11.30 4.86 15.20
N PRO A 213 12.11 5.59 15.99
CA PRO A 213 13.53 5.77 15.68
C PRO A 213 14.30 4.44 15.56
N ASP A 214 13.90 3.40 16.29
CA ASP A 214 14.56 2.09 16.24
C ASP A 214 14.22 1.32 14.95
N ALA A 215 13.12 1.67 14.28
CA ALA A 215 12.76 1.17 12.95
C ALA A 215 13.56 1.85 11.81
N GLN A 216 14.12 3.03 12.07
CA GLN A 216 14.77 3.86 11.05
C GLN A 216 15.94 3.15 10.33
N PRO A 217 16.86 2.42 11.00
CA PRO A 217 17.98 1.79 10.33
C PRO A 217 17.56 0.76 9.27
N LEU A 218 16.57 -0.09 9.57
CA LEU A 218 16.07 -1.08 8.62
C LEU A 218 15.31 -0.40 7.48
N ALA A 219 14.39 0.51 7.80
CA ALA A 219 13.61 1.24 6.79
C ALA A 219 14.50 2.03 5.82
N ARG A 220 15.59 2.63 6.32
CA ARG A 220 16.57 3.32 5.49
C ARG A 220 17.32 2.37 4.56
N ARG A 221 17.74 1.19 5.05
CA ARG A 221 18.40 0.17 4.19
C ARG A 221 17.48 -0.31 3.06
N LEU A 222 16.18 -0.46 3.33
CA LEU A 222 15.20 -0.83 2.30
C LEU A 222 15.02 0.29 1.27
N LEU A 223 14.96 1.55 1.70
CA LEU A 223 14.92 2.71 0.81
C LEU A 223 16.19 2.79 -0.07
N ASP A 224 17.37 2.64 0.53
CA ASP A 224 18.65 2.73 -0.18
C ASP A 224 18.82 1.62 -1.22
N ALA A 225 18.18 0.46 -1.03
CA ALA A 225 18.22 -0.65 -1.99
C ALA A 225 17.37 -0.41 -3.25
N ALA A 226 16.32 0.40 -3.16
CA ALA A 226 15.39 0.67 -4.25
C ALA A 226 14.87 2.12 -4.23
N PRO A 227 15.74 3.15 -4.30
CA PRO A 227 15.35 4.54 -4.08
C PRO A 227 14.38 5.07 -5.16
N ASP A 228 14.46 4.55 -6.38
CA ASP A 228 13.59 4.87 -7.52
C ASP A 228 12.31 4.00 -7.61
N ARG A 229 12.17 3.04 -6.68
CA ARG A 229 11.02 2.12 -6.56
C ARG A 229 10.46 2.06 -5.12
N SER A 230 10.83 3.05 -4.31
CA SER A 230 10.30 3.24 -2.96
C SER A 230 9.15 4.24 -3.01
N ILE A 231 8.02 3.88 -2.38
CA ILE A 231 6.82 4.72 -2.29
C ILE A 231 6.30 4.75 -0.86
N TRP A 232 5.51 5.76 -0.51
CA TRP A 232 4.91 5.89 0.83
C TRP A 232 3.39 5.73 0.81
N GLY A 233 2.80 5.31 1.93
CA GLY A 233 1.37 5.42 2.19
C GLY A 233 1.05 5.43 3.69
N SER A 234 -0.06 6.03 4.08
CA SER A 234 -0.44 6.17 5.50
C SER A 234 -0.96 4.88 6.12
N ASP A 235 -1.50 3.97 5.31
CA ASP A 235 -2.32 2.84 5.76
C ASP A 235 -3.62 3.29 6.45
N TRP A 236 -4.09 4.53 6.20
CA TRP A 236 -5.34 5.05 6.74
C TRP A 236 -6.52 4.17 6.34
N PRO A 237 -7.49 3.87 7.24
CA PRO A 237 -7.67 4.42 8.59
C PRO A 237 -7.04 3.54 9.68
N HIS A 238 -5.94 2.87 9.37
CA HIS A 238 -5.17 1.99 10.26
C HIS A 238 -6.00 0.80 10.80
N PRO A 239 -6.56 -0.04 9.90
CA PRO A 239 -7.38 -1.18 10.32
C PRO A 239 -6.55 -2.17 11.16
N ASN A 240 -7.16 -2.78 12.18
CA ASN A 240 -6.50 -3.78 13.03
C ASN A 240 -5.19 -3.26 13.68
N ILE A 241 -5.15 -1.98 14.06
CA ILE A 241 -4.02 -1.45 14.82
C ILE A 241 -4.11 -1.87 16.29
N GLU A 242 -2.95 -2.16 16.89
CA GLU A 242 -2.82 -2.35 18.33
C GLU A 242 -2.54 -0.99 18.99
N GLY A 243 -3.35 -0.61 19.99
CA GLY A 243 -3.19 0.65 20.69
C GLY A 243 -3.86 1.84 19.99
N THR A 244 -3.24 3.01 20.09
CA THR A 244 -3.80 4.27 19.57
C THR A 244 -3.44 4.40 18.09
N PRO A 245 -4.40 4.73 17.20
CA PRO A 245 -4.11 5.10 15.82
C PRO A 245 -2.98 6.14 15.72
N PRO A 246 -2.01 6.00 14.80
CA PRO A 246 -0.92 6.95 14.65
C PRO A 246 -1.44 8.31 14.18
N ASP A 247 -0.64 9.35 14.42
CA ASP A 247 -0.84 10.62 13.71
C ASP A 247 -0.30 10.47 12.28
N ASP A 248 -1.17 10.60 11.27
CA ASP A 248 -0.78 10.52 9.86
C ASP A 248 0.32 11.54 9.50
N PHE A 249 0.34 12.71 10.16
CA PHE A 249 1.39 13.70 9.94
C PHE A 249 2.74 13.21 10.47
N ALA A 250 2.75 12.44 11.57
CA ALA A 250 3.96 11.82 12.07
C ALA A 250 4.46 10.72 11.13
N LEU A 251 3.56 9.92 10.53
CA LEU A 251 3.92 8.92 9.52
C LEU A 251 4.60 9.56 8.28
N LEU A 252 4.04 10.68 7.81
CA LEU A 252 4.62 11.46 6.71
C LEU A 252 5.97 12.08 7.10
N THR A 253 6.08 12.60 8.32
CA THR A 253 7.33 13.16 8.85
C THR A 253 8.41 12.09 8.95
N PHE A 254 8.05 10.87 9.39
CA PHE A 254 8.96 9.75 9.49
C PHE A 254 9.56 9.39 8.12
N VAL A 255 8.75 9.27 7.07
CA VAL A 255 9.28 8.93 5.73
C VAL A 255 10.11 10.05 5.13
N ARG A 256 9.76 11.33 5.37
CA ARG A 256 10.60 12.46 4.94
C ARG A 256 11.94 12.46 5.68
N GLY A 257 11.93 12.17 6.98
CA GLY A 257 13.14 12.00 7.78
C GLY A 257 14.01 10.83 7.30
N LEU A 258 13.39 9.73 6.84
CA LEU A 258 14.11 8.63 6.22
C LEU A 258 14.85 9.03 4.95
N CYS A 259 14.27 9.92 4.13
CA CYS A 259 14.90 10.35 2.87
C CYS A 259 16.17 11.18 3.14
N GLY A 260 16.15 12.07 4.13
CA GLY A 260 17.30 12.87 4.53
C GLY A 260 17.59 14.10 3.65
N ASP A 261 16.97 14.18 2.47
CA ASP A 261 16.94 15.37 1.61
C ASP A 261 15.61 15.48 0.84
N ASP A 262 15.34 16.68 0.31
CA ASP A 262 14.08 16.97 -0.39
C ASP A 262 13.98 16.29 -1.76
N ALA A 263 15.10 16.01 -2.44
CA ALA A 263 15.07 15.40 -3.76
C ALA A 263 14.61 13.94 -3.69
N LEU A 264 15.13 13.18 -2.71
CA LEU A 264 14.69 11.81 -2.46
C LEU A 264 13.28 11.79 -1.88
N ALA A 265 12.92 12.75 -1.03
CA ALA A 265 11.55 12.87 -0.53
C ALA A 265 10.54 13.11 -1.67
N ASP A 266 10.84 14.01 -2.60
CA ASP A 266 10.01 14.28 -3.77
C ASP A 266 9.93 13.04 -4.70
N ALA A 267 11.02 12.29 -4.84
CA ALA A 267 11.00 11.03 -5.57
C ALA A 267 10.06 10.01 -4.90
N VAL A 268 10.19 9.77 -3.60
CA VAL A 268 9.38 8.78 -2.84
C VAL A 268 7.90 9.19 -2.77
N LEU A 269 7.62 10.48 -2.61
CA LEU A 269 6.27 11.00 -2.39
C LEU A 269 5.55 11.40 -3.69
N ALA A 270 6.26 11.63 -4.79
CA ALA A 270 5.65 12.12 -6.02
C ALA A 270 6.14 11.40 -7.29
N GLY A 271 7.46 11.37 -7.50
CA GLY A 271 8.05 10.85 -8.74
C GLY A 271 7.80 9.35 -8.94
N ASN A 272 8.18 8.53 -7.96
CA ASN A 272 8.04 7.08 -8.01
C ASN A 272 6.56 6.66 -8.08
N PRO A 273 5.64 7.19 -7.24
CA PRO A 273 4.21 6.92 -7.38
C PRO A 273 3.65 7.26 -8.75
N LEU A 274 4.02 8.41 -9.32
CA LEU A 274 3.55 8.81 -10.65
C LEU A 274 3.98 7.82 -11.74
N ARG A 275 5.19 7.24 -11.65
CA ARG A 275 5.63 6.21 -12.60
C ARG A 275 4.84 4.90 -12.47
N LEU A 276 4.43 4.56 -11.25
CA LEU A 276 3.74 3.29 -10.97
C LEU A 276 2.23 3.36 -11.25
N TYR A 277 1.59 4.49 -10.96
CA TYR A 277 0.13 4.65 -10.97
C TYR A 277 -0.40 5.64 -12.04
N GLY A 278 0.49 6.43 -12.65
CA GLY A 278 0.19 7.49 -13.61
C GLY A 278 -0.53 7.03 -14.86
#